data_AF-A0A8S2VE76-F1
#
_entry.id   AF-A0A8S2VE76-F1
#
_cell.length_a   1.000
_cell.length_b   1.000
_cell.length_c   1.000
_cell.angle_alpha   90.00
_cell.angle_beta   90.00
_cell.angle_gamma   90.00
#
_symmetry.space_group_name_H-M   'P 1'
#
loop_
_entity.id
_entity.type
_entity.pdbx_description
1 polymer ?
#
loop_
_entity_poly.entity_id
_entity_poly.type
_entity_poly.pdbx_seq_one_letter_code
_entity_poly.pdbx_strand_id
1 'polypeptide(L)' 'MYEWKTFRTYLLTQKQGGKLMTQREVCMKLVQDGMLKDIYPQLSLAAEIFLIAPISTATVERDFSTMNRILTKLRNRL' A
#
# COMPACT_ATOMS: atom_id res chain seq x y z
N MET A 1 13.52 -18.95 -7.08
CA MET A 1 12.30 -19.63 -6.54
C MET A 1 12.34 -19.87 -5.02
N TYR A 2 13.53 -19.99 -4.40
CA TYR A 2 13.67 -20.21 -2.95
C TYR A 2 13.25 -18.98 -2.11
N GLU A 3 13.68 -17.77 -2.49
CA GLU A 3 13.32 -16.52 -1.81
C GLU A 3 11.81 -16.32 -1.65
N TRP A 4 11.03 -16.56 -2.71
CA TRP A 4 9.57 -16.45 -2.65
C TRP A 4 8.94 -17.42 -1.66
N LYS A 5 9.46 -18.65 -1.56
CA LYS A 5 8.98 -19.63 -0.58
C LYS A 5 9.31 -19.17 0.84
N THR A 6 10.52 -18.67 1.08
CA THR A 6 10.95 -18.13 2.38
C THR A 6 10.11 -16.93 2.80
N PHE A 7 9.91 -15.98 1.89
CA PHE A 7 9.07 -14.81 2.11
C PHE A 7 7.61 -15.20 2.40
N ARG A 8 7.06 -16.16 1.66
CA ARG A 8 5.69 -16.66 1.90
C ARG A 8 5.57 -17.32 3.27
N THR A 9 6.56 -18.10 3.69
CA THR A 9 6.60 -18.68 5.04
C THR A 9 6.68 -17.59 6.11
N TYR A 10 7.50 -16.56 5.90
CA TYR A 10 7.59 -15.39 6.78
C TYR A 10 6.24 -14.65 6.91
N LEU A 11 5.51 -14.47 5.82
CA LEU A 11 4.18 -13.85 5.87
C LEU A 11 3.15 -14.69 6.63
N LEU A 12 3.22 -16.01 6.51
CA LEU A 12 2.32 -16.93 7.20
C LEU A 12 2.60 -17.02 8.71
N THR A 13 3.85 -16.77 9.13
CA THR A 13 4.24 -16.72 10.55
C THR A 13 3.98 -15.36 11.20
N GLN A 14 3.94 -14.27 10.44
CA GLN A 14 3.57 -12.92 10.90
C GLN A 14 2.04 -12.78 11.10
N LYS A 15 1.44 -13.63 11.94
CA LYS A 15 0.06 -13.41 12.44
C LYS A 15 0.10 -12.35 13.54
N GLN A 16 -0.32 -11.12 13.25
CA GLN A 16 -0.61 -10.16 14.31
C GLN A 16 -2.01 -10.44 14.88
N GLY A 17 -2.07 -10.93 16.12
CA GLY A 17 -3.34 -11.15 16.83
C GLY A 17 -4.26 -12.20 16.21
N GLY A 18 -3.72 -13.17 15.47
CA GLY A 18 -4.49 -14.25 14.83
C GLY A 18 -5.12 -13.88 13.47
N LYS A 19 -5.01 -12.62 13.03
CA LYS A 19 -5.48 -12.16 11.71
C LYS A 19 -4.33 -12.15 10.71
N LEU A 20 -4.61 -12.58 9.48
CA LEU A 20 -3.67 -12.45 8.36
C LEU A 20 -3.51 -10.97 8.00
N MET A 21 -2.28 -10.53 7.77
CA MET A 21 -2.00 -9.16 7.33
C MET A 21 -2.60 -8.94 5.93
N THR A 22 -3.20 -7.77 5.73
CA THR A 22 -3.66 -7.34 4.41
C THR A 22 -2.49 -7.05 3.49
N GLN A 23 -2.72 -7.09 2.18
CA GLN A 23 -1.68 -6.81 1.19
C GLN A 23 -1.06 -5.42 1.39
N ARG A 24 -1.85 -4.41 1.78
CA ARG A 24 -1.35 -3.06 2.08
C ARG A 24 -0.40 -3.06 3.27
N GLU A 25 -0.75 -3.74 4.36
CA GLU A 25 0.09 -3.81 5.57
C GLU A 25 1.40 -4.56 5.31
N VAL A 26 1.35 -5.61 4.47
CA VAL A 26 2.55 -6.34 4.02
C VAL A 26 3.46 -5.44 3.19
N CYS A 27 2.90 -4.71 2.22
CA CYS A 27 3.66 -3.75 1.42
C CYS A 27 4.27 -2.65 2.30
N MET A 28 3.53 -2.12 3.27
CA MET A 28 4.05 -1.12 4.21
C MET A 28 5.24 -1.65 5.01
N LYS A 29 5.18 -2.89 5.52
CA LYS A 29 6.31 -3.53 6.21
C LYS A 29 7.54 -3.68 5.31
N LEU A 30 7.35 -4.09 4.06
CA LEU A 30 8.45 -4.25 3.10
C LEU A 30 9.20 -2.95 2.79
N VAL A 31 8.52 -1.80 2.94
CA VAL A 31 9.12 -0.48 2.70
C VAL A 31 9.73 0.10 3.99
N GLN A 32 9.07 -0.11 5.13
CA GLN A 32 9.46 0.51 6.39
C GLN A 32 10.54 -0.27 7.16
N ASP A 33 10.60 -1.58 7.00
CA ASP A 33 11.60 -2.41 7.67
C ASP A 33 12.89 -2.47 6.83
N GLY A 34 13.94 -1.82 7.32
CA GLY A 34 15.24 -1.77 6.65
C GLY A 34 15.84 -3.16 6.42
N MET A 35 15.59 -4.11 7.32
CA MET A 35 16.12 -5.46 7.17
C MET A 35 15.40 -6.21 6.05
N LEU A 36 14.08 -6.07 5.93
CA LEU A 36 13.31 -6.65 4.83
C LEU A 36 13.65 -6.00 3.48
N LYS A 37 13.97 -4.70 3.48
CA LYS A 37 14.41 -3.98 2.28
C LYS A 37 15.75 -4.51 1.77
N ASP A 38 16.69 -4.80 2.67
CA ASP A 38 17.99 -5.35 2.29
C ASP A 38 17.91 -6.82 1.83
N ILE A 39 17.05 -7.62 2.49
CA ILE A 39 16.86 -9.04 2.14
C ILE A 39 16.04 -9.20 0.85
N TYR A 40 15.04 -8.34 0.62
CA TYR A 40 14.11 -8.42 -0.52
C TYR A 40 13.99 -7.09 -1.28
N PRO A 41 15.08 -6.58 -1.89
CA PRO A 41 15.11 -5.23 -2.47
C PRO A 41 14.12 -5.06 -3.64
N GLN A 42 13.97 -6.08 -4.49
CA GLN A 42 13.03 -6.05 -5.61
C GLN A 42 11.57 -6.03 -5.14
N LEU A 43 11.28 -6.72 -4.04
CA LEU A 43 9.94 -6.80 -3.47
C LEU A 43 9.59 -5.51 -2.73
N SER A 44 10.57 -4.89 -2.08
CA SER A 44 10.45 -3.55 -1.49
C SER A 44 10.14 -2.50 -2.57
N LEU A 45 10.88 -2.51 -3.69
CA LEU A 45 10.61 -1.63 -4.83
C LEU A 45 9.19 -1.83 -5.41
N ALA A 46 8.78 -3.09 -5.60
CA ALA A 46 7.43 -3.39 -6.07
C ALA A 46 6.35 -2.93 -5.08
N ALA A 47 6.60 -3.03 -3.78
CA ALA A 47 5.72 -2.53 -2.74
C ALA A 47 5.63 -1.00 -2.73
N GLU A 48 6.74 -0.28 -2.92
CA GLU A 48 6.75 1.18 -3.07
C GLU A 48 5.88 1.61 -4.27
N ILE A 49 6.08 0.98 -5.43
CA ILE A 49 5.26 1.26 -6.64
C ILE A 49 3.78 0.99 -6.36
N PHE A 50 3.46 -0.16 -5.77
CA PHE A 50 2.08 -0.54 -5.48
C PHE A 50 1.39 0.42 -4.50
N LEU A 51 2.11 0.93 -3.50
CA LEU A 51 1.56 1.85 -2.50
C LEU A 51 1.31 3.26 -3.06
N ILE A 52 2.08 3.67 -4.07
CA ILE A 52 1.96 4.97 -4.72
C ILE A 52 0.98 4.91 -5.90
N ALA A 53 0.86 3.77 -6.56
CA ALA A 53 -0.01 3.61 -7.71
C ALA A 53 -1.49 3.84 -7.32
N PRO A 54 -2.21 4.71 -8.05
CA PRO A 54 -3.66 4.79 -7.93
C PRO A 54 -4.27 3.53 -8.54
N ILE A 55 -4.51 2.51 -7.71
CA ILE A 55 -4.97 1.17 -8.13
C ILE A 55 -6.38 1.19 -8.74
N SER A 56 -7.20 2.20 -8.45
CA SER A 56 -8.59 2.26 -8.91
C SER A 56 -8.97 3.65 -9.43
N THR A 57 -9.49 3.68 -10.65
CA THR A 57 -10.14 4.85 -11.25
C THR A 57 -11.25 5.40 -10.35
N ALA A 58 -11.99 4.53 -9.64
CA ALA A 58 -13.04 4.94 -8.72
C ALA A 58 -12.51 5.71 -7.50
N THR A 59 -11.30 5.43 -7.03
CA THR A 59 -10.66 6.23 -5.96
C THR A 59 -10.31 7.61 -6.49
N VAL A 60 -9.72 7.67 -7.69
CA VAL A 60 -9.35 8.92 -8.34
C VAL A 60 -10.57 9.79 -8.67
N GLU A 61 -11.65 9.19 -9.19
CA GLU A 61 -12.93 9.86 -9.44
C GLU A 61 -13.56 10.39 -8.14
N ARG A 62 -13.47 9.63 -7.04
CA ARG A 62 -13.94 10.05 -5.72
C ARG A 62 -13.14 11.25 -5.20
N ASP A 63 -11.83 11.24 -5.40
CA ASP A 63 -10.94 12.33 -4.99
C ASP A 63 -11.22 13.60 -5.82
N PHE A 64 -11.38 13.48 -7.14
CA PHE A 64 -11.79 14.59 -8.02
C PHE A 64 -13.18 15.13 -7.68
N SER A 65 -14.15 14.26 -7.39
CA SER A 65 -15.50 14.65 -6.96
C SER A 65 -15.46 15.43 -5.63
N THR A 66 -14.63 14.99 -4.69
CA THR A 66 -14.43 15.66 -3.40
C THR A 66 -13.82 17.05 -3.62
N MET A 67 -12.80 17.16 -4.46
CA MET A 67 -12.19 18.44 -4.81
C MET A 67 -13.19 19.40 -5.47
N ASN A 68 -13.99 18.93 -6.43
CA ASN A 68 -15.03 19.74 -7.07
C ASN A 68 -16.06 20.28 -6.07
N ARG A 69 -16.45 19.47 -5.08
CA ARG A 69 -17.35 19.91 -4.00
C ARG A 69 -16.73 21.02 -3.15
N ILE A 70 -15.43 20.90 -2.82
CA ILE A 70 -14.71 21.92 -2.04
C ILE A 70 -14.63 23.22 -2.84
N LEU A 71 -14.21 23.16 -4.11
CA LEU A 71 -14.11 24.34 -4.99
C LEU A 71 -15.46 25.02 -5.19
N THR A 72 -16.53 24.25 -5.39
CA THR A 72 -17.89 24.79 -5.52
C THR A 72 -18.34 25.50 -4.25
N LYS A 73 -18.06 24.92 -3.07
CA LYS A 73 -18.37 25.55 -1.77
C LYS A 73 -17.59 26.84 -1.55
N LEU A 74 -16.32 26.89 -1.95
CA LEU A 74 -15.50 28.10 -1.86
C LEU A 74 -16.03 29.19 -2.79
N ARG A 75 -16.36 28.84 -4.04
CA ARG A 75 -16.91 29.78 -5.02
C ARG A 75 -18.22 30.39 -4.58
N ASN A 76 -19.13 29.59 -4.01
CA ASN A 76 -20.44 30.07 -3.56
C ASN A 76 -20.40 30.77 -2.18
N ARG A 77 -19.22 30.85 -1.55
CA ARG A 77 -18.98 31.59 -0.30
C ARG A 77 -18.37 32.98 -0.54
N LEU A 78 -17.91 33.26 -1.77
CA LEU A 78 -17.64 34.60 -2.29
C LEU A 78 -18.94 35.22 -2.78
#